data_AF-A0AAX3Y819-F1
#
_entry.id   AF-A0AAX3Y819-F1
#
_cell.length_a   1.000
_cell.length_b   1.000
_cell.length_c   1.000
_cell.angle_alpha   90.00
_cell.angle_beta   90.00
_cell.angle_gamma   90.00
#
_symmetry.space_group_name_H-M   'P 1'
#
loop_
_entity.id
_entity.type
_entity.pdbx_description
1 polymer ?
#
loop_
_entity_poly.entity_id
_entity_poly.type
_entity_poly.pdbx_seq_one_letter_code
_entity_poly.pdbx_strand_id
1 'polypeptide(L)'
;MTWFWDWQLRARCRGMDINVFFPLDDETRGDRLRRERVAKQICLGCPVLRECRSYAVASLEESGIWGATSEVDRRYLARSSPRRTGDPKTTHTSAATAFGAKRITQAHRVNSLAE
;
A
#
# COMPACT_ATOMS: atom_id res chain seq x y z
N MET A 1 9.68 4.12 21.88
CA MET A 1 10.39 3.45 20.78
C MET A 1 9.42 2.50 20.07
N THR A 2 8.56 3.02 19.20
CA THR A 2 7.58 2.20 18.44
C THR A 2 7.37 2.75 17.03
N TRP A 3 8.45 3.24 16.41
CA TRP A 3 8.45 3.91 15.09
C TRP A 3 8.25 2.97 13.88
N PHE A 4 8.01 1.66 14.10
CA PHE A 4 7.85 0.67 13.02
C PHE A 4 6.39 0.38 12.63
N TRP A 5 5.41 0.90 13.38
CA TRP A 5 3.99 0.54 13.22
C TRP A 5 3.06 1.70 12.83
N ASP A 6 3.60 2.91 12.63
CA ASP A 6 2.81 4.12 12.35
C ASP A 6 1.95 4.04 11.08
N TRP A 7 2.36 3.22 10.10
CA TRP A 7 1.57 3.03 8.89
C TRP A 7 0.23 2.33 9.17
N GLN A 8 0.16 1.43 10.16
CA GLN A 8 -1.09 0.74 10.51
C GLN A 8 -2.13 1.72 11.07
N LEU A 9 -1.68 2.79 11.74
CA LEU A 9 -2.56 3.83 12.27
C LEU A 9 -3.28 4.62 11.17
N ARG A 10 -2.68 4.67 9.96
CA ARG A 10 -3.23 5.34 8.78
C ARG A 10 -4.06 4.40 7.89
N ALA A 11 -4.24 3.15 8.29
CA ALA A 11 -4.97 2.17 7.49
C ALA A 11 -6.47 2.50 7.44
N ARG A 12 -7.05 2.52 6.24
CA ARG A 12 -8.48 2.77 6.03
C ARG A 12 -9.37 1.71 6.68
N CYS A 13 -8.90 0.47 6.74
CA CYS A 13 -9.61 -0.65 7.37
C CYS A 13 -9.58 -0.59 8.90
N ARG A 14 -8.82 0.33 9.50
CA ARG A 14 -8.74 0.46 10.96
C ARG A 14 -10.12 0.78 11.54
N GLY A 15 -10.53 0.00 12.53
CA GLY A 15 -11.84 0.16 13.20
C GLY A 15 -13.02 -0.49 12.46
N MET A 16 -12.79 -1.13 11.31
CA MET A 16 -13.79 -1.97 10.65
C MET A 16 -13.83 -3.36 11.28
N ASP A 17 -14.93 -4.09 11.04
CA ASP A 17 -15.05 -5.48 11.46
C ASP A 17 -13.96 -6.36 10.80
N ILE A 18 -13.26 -7.14 11.63
CA ILE A 18 -12.23 -8.08 11.20
C ILE A 18 -12.79 -9.16 10.26
N ASN A 19 -14.07 -9.50 10.41
CA ASN A 19 -14.77 -10.50 9.61
C ASN A 19 -14.91 -10.09 8.13
N VAL A 20 -14.68 -8.81 7.82
CA VAL A 20 -14.62 -8.36 6.42
C VAL A 20 -13.31 -8.83 5.77
N PHE A 21 -12.21 -8.88 6.52
CA PHE A 21 -10.87 -9.12 5.98
C PHE A 21 -10.41 -10.57 6.16
N PHE A 22 -10.92 -11.28 7.18
CA PHE A 22 -10.50 -12.64 7.51
C PHE A 22 -11.63 -13.66 7.28
N PRO A 23 -11.30 -14.93 6.98
CA PRO A 23 -12.30 -16.00 6.84
C PRO A 23 -13.07 -16.25 8.14
N LEU A 24 -14.31 -16.70 8.00
CA LEU A 24 -15.14 -17.23 9.09
C LEU A 24 -15.16 -18.77 9.00
N ASP A 25 -15.35 -19.45 10.13
CA ASP A 25 -15.26 -20.91 10.21
C ASP A 25 -16.32 -21.64 9.36
N ASP A 26 -17.49 -21.05 9.16
CA ASP A 26 -18.65 -21.65 8.48
C ASP A 26 -18.98 -20.97 7.13
N GLU A 27 -18.03 -20.27 6.52
CA GLU A 27 -18.24 -19.52 5.28
C GLU A 27 -18.33 -20.42 4.03
N THR A 28 -19.37 -20.25 3.22
CA THR A 28 -19.44 -20.94 1.92
C THR A 28 -18.42 -20.36 0.93
N ARG A 29 -18.08 -21.12 -0.12
CA ARG A 29 -17.18 -20.62 -1.18
C ARG A 29 -17.68 -19.32 -1.82
N GLY A 30 -19.00 -19.17 -1.98
CA GLY A 30 -19.62 -17.98 -2.58
C GLY A 30 -19.48 -16.75 -1.68
N ASP A 31 -19.75 -16.93 -0.38
CA ASP A 31 -19.62 -15.87 0.62
C ASP A 31 -18.17 -15.40 0.72
N ARG A 32 -17.22 -16.35 0.72
CA ARG A 32 -15.78 -16.05 0.69
C ARG A 32 -15.42 -15.13 -0.48
N LEU A 33 -15.84 -15.48 -1.69
CA LEU A 33 -15.53 -14.68 -2.88
C LEU A 33 -16.15 -13.27 -2.81
N ARG A 34 -17.36 -13.15 -2.24
CA ARG A 34 -18.02 -11.85 -2.02
C ARG A 34 -17.26 -11.03 -1.00
N ARG A 35 -16.91 -11.60 0.15
CA ARG A 35 -16.14 -10.95 1.22
C ARG A 35 -14.77 -10.49 0.72
N GLU A 36 -14.03 -11.38 0.06
CA GLU A 36 -12.72 -11.04 -0.52
C GLU A 36 -12.81 -9.87 -1.51
N ARG A 37 -13.85 -9.85 -2.36
CA ARG A 37 -14.09 -8.73 -3.28
C ARG A 37 -14.33 -7.42 -2.53
N VAL A 38 -15.19 -7.43 -1.51
CA VAL A 38 -15.49 -6.26 -0.68
C VAL A 38 -14.23 -5.75 0.02
N ALA A 39 -13.49 -6.63 0.68
CA ALA A 39 -12.25 -6.28 1.37
C ALA A 39 -11.19 -5.73 0.41
N LYS A 40 -11.02 -6.33 -0.77
CA LYS A 40 -10.11 -5.81 -1.81
C LYS A 40 -10.48 -4.39 -2.23
N GLN A 41 -11.77 -4.10 -2.43
CA GLN A 41 -12.24 -2.75 -2.78
C GLN A 41 -11.91 -1.73 -1.69
N ILE A 42 -12.09 -2.08 -0.41
CA ILE A 42 -11.70 -1.22 0.72
C ILE A 42 -10.19 -0.95 0.69
N CYS A 43 -9.38 -1.99 0.45
CA CYS A 43 -7.93 -1.85 0.41
C CYS A 43 -7.44 -0.97 -0.75
N LEU A 44 -8.07 -1.02 -1.93
CA LEU A 44 -7.62 -0.27 -3.12
C LEU A 44 -7.60 1.25 -2.90
N GLY A 45 -8.44 1.78 -2.01
CA GLY A 45 -8.45 3.20 -1.61
C GLY A 45 -7.68 3.51 -0.33
N CYS A 46 -6.84 2.58 0.16
CA CYS A 46 -6.10 2.73 1.42
C CYS A 46 -4.73 3.42 1.18
N PRO A 47 -4.39 4.47 1.95
CA PRO A 47 -3.13 5.22 1.76
C PRO A 47 -1.86 4.41 2.08
N VAL A 48 -2.01 3.29 2.79
CA VAL A 48 -0.90 2.40 3.18
C VAL A 48 -0.95 1.05 2.47
N LEU A 49 -1.61 0.99 1.30
CA LEU A 49 -1.77 -0.25 0.52
C LEU A 49 -0.43 -0.92 0.22
N ARG A 50 0.59 -0.15 -0.16
CA ARG A 50 1.89 -0.70 -0.56
C ARG A 50 2.61 -1.28 0.65
N GLU A 51 2.71 -0.51 1.73
CA GLU A 51 3.34 -0.91 2.98
C GLU A 51 2.65 -2.15 3.58
N CYS A 52 1.31 -2.17 3.60
CA CYS A 52 0.50 -3.30 4.05
C CYS A 52 0.76 -4.56 3.21
N ARG A 53 0.81 -4.44 1.88
CA ARG A 53 1.10 -5.56 0.98
C ARG A 53 2.52 -6.08 1.17
N SER A 54 3.50 -5.17 1.24
CA SER A 54 4.91 -5.53 1.43
C SER A 54 5.12 -6.26 2.75
N TYR A 55 4.48 -5.78 3.83
CA TYR A 55 4.50 -6.46 5.13
C TYR A 55 3.91 -7.88 5.02
N ALA A 56 2.72 -8.03 4.44
CA ALA A 56 2.06 -9.33 4.36
C ALA A 56 2.83 -10.36 3.51
N VAL A 57 3.52 -9.91 2.46
CA VAL A 57 4.40 -10.78 1.65
C VAL A 57 5.67 -11.15 2.42
N ALA A 58 6.29 -10.22 3.14
CA ALA A 58 7.50 -10.45 3.90
C ALA A 58 7.28 -11.36 5.12
N SER A 59 6.15 -11.19 5.82
CA SER A 59 5.78 -11.97 7.00
C SER A 59 5.09 -13.30 6.67
N LEU A 60 4.87 -13.59 5.38
CA LEU A 60 4.15 -14.80 4.91
C LEU A 60 2.79 -14.99 5.57
N GLU A 61 2.04 -13.90 5.74
CA GLU A 61 0.71 -13.97 6.36
C GLU A 61 -0.19 -14.93 5.58
N GLU A 62 -0.67 -15.96 6.25
CA GLU A 62 -1.35 -17.11 5.62
C GLU A 62 -2.84 -16.87 5.40
N SER A 63 -3.45 -15.91 6.09
CA SER A 63 -4.89 -15.69 6.05
C SER A 63 -5.27 -14.25 5.74
N GLY A 64 -6.50 -14.08 5.27
CA GLY A 64 -7.14 -12.78 5.07
C GLY A 64 -6.64 -11.94 3.90
N ILE A 65 -7.27 -10.76 3.77
CA ILE A 65 -6.97 -9.75 2.77
C ILE A 65 -5.99 -8.71 3.32
N TRP A 66 -4.87 -8.57 2.63
CA TRP A 66 -3.81 -7.60 2.97
C TRP A 66 -3.43 -6.80 1.72
N GLY A 67 -3.46 -5.47 1.80
CA GLY A 67 -3.05 -4.61 0.68
C GLY A 67 -3.71 -4.96 -0.66
N ALA A 68 -4.99 -5.31 -0.64
CA ALA A 68 -5.79 -5.79 -1.78
C ALA A 68 -5.34 -7.14 -2.39
N THR A 69 -4.67 -7.98 -1.61
CA THR A 69 -4.26 -9.35 -2.01
C THR A 69 -4.87 -10.38 -1.08
N SER A 70 -5.41 -11.47 -1.63
CA SER A 70 -5.75 -12.66 -0.84
C SER A 70 -4.52 -13.54 -0.62
N GLU A 71 -4.63 -14.53 0.26
CA GLU A 71 -3.63 -15.58 0.46
C GLU A 71 -3.18 -16.20 -0.87
N VAL A 72 -4.15 -16.52 -1.74
CA VAL A 72 -3.89 -17.09 -3.06
C VAL A 72 -3.06 -16.10 -3.91
N ASP A 73 -3.45 -14.83 -3.96
CA ASP A 73 -2.70 -13.80 -4.69
C ASP A 73 -1.26 -13.66 -4.16
N ARG A 74 -1.08 -13.70 -2.83
CA ARG A 74 0.24 -13.61 -2.18
C ARG A 74 1.13 -14.80 -2.52
N ARG A 75 0.59 -16.02 -2.59
CA ARG A 75 1.35 -17.21 -3.04
C ARG A 75 1.85 -17.04 -4.47
N TYR A 76 1.07 -16.45 -5.36
CA TYR A 76 1.52 -16.15 -6.72
C TYR A 76 2.62 -15.08 -6.75
N LEU A 77 2.49 -14.02 -5.95
CA LEU A 77 3.49 -12.95 -5.84
C LEU A 77 4.82 -13.44 -5.24
N ALA A 78 4.77 -14.32 -4.23
CA ALA A 78 5.96 -14.90 -3.62
C ALA A 78 6.72 -15.80 -4.60
N ARG A 79 6.01 -16.52 -5.49
CA ARG A 79 6.59 -17.41 -6.50
C ARG A 79 7.17 -16.67 -7.71
N SER A 80 6.61 -15.50 -8.06
CA SER A 80 7.04 -14.71 -9.21
C SER A 80 8.17 -13.74 -8.88
N SER A 81 8.47 -13.49 -7.61
CA SER A 81 9.69 -12.80 -7.21
C SER A 81 10.89 -13.68 -7.56
N PRO A 82 11.76 -13.28 -8.52
CA PRO A 82 13.02 -13.98 -8.73
C PRO A 82 13.74 -13.93 -7.40
N ARG A 83 14.22 -15.07 -6.89
CA ARG A 83 15.10 -15.12 -5.72
C ARG A 83 16.21 -14.08 -5.94
N ARG A 84 16.09 -12.91 -5.30
CA ARG A 84 17.22 -12.01 -5.13
C ARG A 84 18.10 -12.65 -4.08
N THR A 85 18.89 -13.62 -4.53
CA THR A 85 20.13 -14.00 -3.86
C THR A 85 21.00 -12.74 -3.79
N GLY A 86 20.98 -12.08 -2.62
CA GLY A 86 21.89 -10.99 -2.26
C GLY A 86 21.30 -9.58 -2.40
N ASP A 87 20.71 -9.06 -1.33
CA ASP A 87 20.65 -7.61 -1.09
C ASP A 87 21.54 -7.30 0.14
N PRO A 88 22.79 -6.79 -0.04
CA PRO A 88 23.53 -6.19 1.05
C PRO A 88 22.87 -4.85 1.42
N LYS A 89 22.74 -4.61 2.73
CA LYS A 89 22.22 -3.39 3.35
C LYS A 89 22.65 -2.11 2.61
N THR A 90 21.68 -1.33 2.13
CA THR A 90 21.88 0.07 1.76
C THR A 90 22.04 0.91 3.02
N THR A 91 23.26 0.95 3.51
CA THR A 91 23.76 1.99 4.42
C THR A 91 24.05 3.21 3.55
N HIS A 92 23.20 4.24 3.60
CA HIS A 92 23.60 5.59 3.19
C HIS A 92 23.32 6.60 4.29
N THR A 93 24.37 6.76 5.09
CA THR A 93 24.72 7.96 5.84
C THR A 93 24.84 9.19 4.91
N SER A 94 24.33 10.32 5.42
CA SER A 94 24.61 11.74 5.08
C SER A 94 24.23 12.31 3.71
N ALA A 95 23.40 13.36 3.72
CA ALA A 95 23.92 14.74 3.71
C ALA A 95 22.77 15.76 3.87
N ALA A 96 22.97 16.71 4.78
CA ALA A 96 22.18 17.92 4.88
C ALA A 96 22.36 18.78 3.62
N THR A 97 21.28 19.30 3.04
CA THR A 97 21.32 20.60 2.36
C THR A 97 19.99 21.31 2.49
N ALA A 98 20.13 22.59 2.79
CA ALA A 98 19.15 23.57 3.20
C ALA A 98 18.11 23.93 2.11
N PHE A 99 16.88 24.18 2.58
CA PHE A 99 16.16 25.46 2.48
C PHE A 99 16.06 26.18 1.11
N GLY A 100 14.79 26.40 0.70
CA GLY A 100 14.38 27.56 -0.12
C GLY A 100 14.30 27.31 -1.63
N ALA A 101 13.43 27.94 -2.41
CA ALA A 101 12.34 28.86 -2.15
C ALA A 101 11.46 28.88 -3.42
N LYS A 102 10.17 29.17 -3.27
CA LYS A 102 9.24 29.39 -4.38
C LYS A 102 9.73 30.51 -5.30
N ARG A 103 9.58 30.34 -6.62
CA ARG A 103 9.43 31.46 -7.56
C ARG A 103 8.28 31.18 -8.53
N ILE A 104 7.16 31.86 -8.25
CA ILE A 104 6.09 32.13 -9.20
C ILE A 104 6.61 33.29 -10.08
N THR A 105 6.65 33.11 -11.39
CA THR A 105 6.84 34.24 -12.31
C THR A 105 5.68 34.24 -13.30
N GLN A 106 4.90 35.32 -13.24
CA GLN A 106 3.69 35.57 -13.97
C GLN A 106 4.00 35.92 -15.42
N ALA A 107 3.42 35.17 -16.37
CA ALA A 107 3.48 35.50 -17.78
C ALA A 107 2.33 36.47 -18.12
N HIS A 108 2.63 37.76 -18.19
CA HIS A 108 1.82 38.73 -18.93
C HIS A 108 2.54 39.04 -20.24
N ARG A 109 2.00 38.54 -21.35
CA ARG A 109 2.27 39.09 -22.68
C ARG A 109 0.93 39.45 -23.30
N VAL A 110 0.74 40.76 -23.43
CA VAL A 110 -0.26 41.41 -24.27
C VAL A 110 -0.11 40.91 -25.71
N ASN A 111 -1.18 40.37 -26.29
CA ASN A 111 -1.25 40.12 -27.72
C ASN A 111 -2.11 41.22 -28.34
N SER A 112 -1.42 42.18 -28.96
CA SER A 112 -1.99 43.11 -29.91
C SER A 112 -2.16 42.35 -31.22
N LEU A 113 -3.36 42.32 -31.80
CA LEU A 113 -3.64 42.16 -33.24
C LEU A 113 -5.15 42.18 -33.48
N ALA A 114 -5.52 42.80 -34.61
CA ALA A 114 -6.78 42.75 -35.35
C ALA A 114 -7.87 43.81 -35.02
N GLU A 115 -7.89 44.80 -35.92
CA GLU A 115 -9.05 45.42 -36.61
C GLU A 115 -9.87 46.50 -35.90
#